data_AF-A0A1N7GJI2-F1
#
_entry.id   AF-A0A1N7GJI2-F1
#
_cell.length_a   1.000
_cell.length_b   1.000
_cell.length_c   1.000
_cell.angle_alpha   90.00
_cell.angle_beta   90.00
_cell.angle_gamma   90.00
#
_symmetry.space_group_name_H-M   'P 1'
#
loop_
_entity.id
_entity.type
_entity.pdbx_description
1 polymer ?
#
loop_
_entity_poly.entity_id
_entity_poly.type
_entity_poly.pdbx_seq_one_letter_code
_entity_poly.pdbx_strand_id
1 'polypeptide(L)'
;MNGNGSVNVSADRKSITICDLEADHDFVGAEYETTYGRTINIQAGPGRQCVSDSVFFGRIRSVMLCHGPDVNPEGGSFRWCDQPHATS
;
A
#
# COMPACT_ATOMS: atom_id res chain seq x y z
N MET A 1 -10.06 -14.03 4.63
CA MET A 1 -8.84 -13.51 5.29
C MET A 1 -9.05 -12.02 5.45
N ASN A 2 -8.95 -11.50 6.67
CA ASN A 2 -9.16 -10.09 6.99
C ASN A 2 -7.82 -9.52 7.43
N GLY A 3 -6.89 -9.30 6.50
CA GLY A 3 -5.62 -8.66 6.83
C GLY A 3 -5.89 -7.29 7.44
N ASN A 4 -5.29 -6.99 8.59
CA ASN A 4 -5.45 -5.71 9.27
C ASN A 4 -4.21 -4.83 9.06
N GLY A 5 -4.44 -3.61 8.59
CA GLY A 5 -3.38 -2.68 8.26
C GLY A 5 -3.81 -1.25 8.52
N SER A 6 -2.83 -0.36 8.56
CA SER A 6 -3.10 1.07 8.71
C SER A 6 -2.34 1.89 7.69
N VAL A 7 -2.94 3.02 7.32
CA VAL A 7 -2.34 4.06 6.49
C VAL A 7 -2.35 5.35 7.28
N ASN A 8 -1.20 5.99 7.36
CA ASN A 8 -1.06 7.35 7.87
C ASN A 8 -0.48 8.24 6.77
N VAL A 9 -1.19 9.31 6.42
CA VAL A 9 -0.71 10.33 5.48
C VAL A 9 -0.44 11.60 6.28
N SER A 10 0.76 12.16 6.11
CA SER A 10 1.14 13.40 6.77
C SER A 10 0.20 14.55 6.39
N ALA A 11 0.04 15.53 7.28
CA ALA A 11 -0.88 16.65 7.07
C ALA A 11 -0.56 17.48 5.81
N ASP A 12 0.71 17.59 5.44
CA ASP A 12 1.17 18.24 4.21
C ASP A 12 1.03 17.35 2.96
N ARG A 13 0.59 16.10 3.16
CA ARG A 13 0.42 15.05 2.15
C ARG A 13 1.70 14.77 1.37
N LYS A 14 2.84 14.84 2.05
CA LYS A 14 4.16 14.56 1.48
C LYS A 14 4.70 13.19 1.86
N SER A 15 4.20 12.60 2.93
CA SER A 15 4.64 11.32 3.43
C SER A 15 3.46 10.40 3.65
N ILE A 16 3.67 9.12 3.39
CA ILE A 16 2.75 8.04 3.68
C ILE A 16 3.51 6.98 4.48
N THR A 17 2.87 6.47 5.52
CA THR A 17 3.33 5.29 6.26
C THR A 17 2.23 4.26 6.19
N ILE A 18 2.60 3.03 5.87
CA ILE A 18 1.74 1.87 5.96
C ILE A 18 2.30 0.89 6.98
N CYS A 19 1.42 0.24 7.72
CA CYS A 19 1.79 -0.80 8.65
C CYS A 19 0.89 -2.00 8.45
N ASP A 20 1.51 -3.16 8.33
CA ASP A 20 0.87 -4.42 8.71
C ASP A 20 0.70 -4.41 10.24
N LEU A 21 -0.49 -4.73 10.73
CA LEU A 21 -0.80 -4.80 12.15
C LEU A 21 -0.98 -6.25 12.63
N GLU A 22 -1.03 -7.19 11.70
CA GLU A 22 -1.20 -8.60 11.98
C GLU A 22 0.12 -9.35 11.89
N ALA A 23 0.14 -10.51 12.55
CA ALA A 23 1.28 -11.42 12.52
C ALA A 23 0.85 -12.63 11.70
N ASP A 24 0.60 -12.41 10.41
CA ASP A 24 0.22 -13.42 9.45
C ASP A 24 1.24 -13.49 8.30
N HIS A 25 0.87 -14.21 7.24
CA HIS A 25 1.67 -14.36 6.04
C HIS A 25 1.20 -13.44 4.91
N ASP A 26 0.19 -12.61 5.17
CA ASP A 26 -0.32 -11.64 4.22
C ASP A 26 0.53 -10.36 4.32
N PHE A 27 0.54 -9.62 3.24
CA PHE A 27 1.24 -8.36 3.11
C PHE A 27 0.20 -7.25 3.14
N VAL A 28 0.60 -6.11 3.70
CA VAL A 28 -0.18 -4.87 3.65
C VAL A 28 0.53 -3.89 2.75
N GLY A 29 -0.21 -3.24 1.88
CA GLY A 29 0.34 -2.26 0.95
C GLY A 29 -0.64 -1.13 0.68
N ALA A 30 -0.16 -0.13 -0.04
CA ALA A 30 -1.00 0.95 -0.50
C ALA A 30 -0.64 1.38 -1.91
N GLU A 31 -1.68 1.70 -2.67
CA GLU A 31 -1.57 2.46 -3.90
C GLU A 31 -1.95 3.92 -3.63
N TYR A 32 -1.17 4.86 -4.12
CA TYR A 32 -1.51 6.28 -4.02
C TYR A 32 -1.18 7.06 -5.27
N GLU A 33 -2.02 8.05 -5.58
CA GLU A 33 -1.84 8.98 -6.70
C GLU A 33 -1.24 10.30 -6.19
N THR A 34 -0.32 10.88 -6.96
CA THR A 34 0.18 12.23 -6.72
C THR A 34 -0.61 13.27 -7.50
N THR A 35 -0.54 14.55 -7.11
CA THR A 35 -1.16 15.67 -7.86
C THR A 35 -0.69 15.80 -9.31
N TYR A 36 0.41 15.14 -9.69
CA TYR A 36 0.91 15.09 -11.06
C TYR A 36 0.42 13.85 -11.84
N GLY A 37 -0.52 13.08 -11.29
CA GLY A 37 -1.08 11.89 -11.92
C GLY A 37 -0.17 10.68 -11.91
N ARG A 38 0.93 10.70 -11.13
CA ARG A 38 1.77 9.52 -10.93
C ARG A 38 1.15 8.62 -9.86
N THR A 39 0.93 7.36 -10.19
CA THR A 39 0.54 6.28 -9.27
C THR A 39 1.78 5.59 -8.71
N ILE A 40 1.79 5.32 -7.41
CA ILE A 40 2.89 4.69 -6.69
C ILE A 40 2.31 3.56 -5.82
N ASN A 41 3.04 2.45 -5.75
CA ASN A 41 2.69 1.28 -4.96
C ASN A 41 3.79 1.03 -3.93
N ILE A 42 3.41 0.82 -2.68
CA ILE A 42 4.32 0.49 -1.57
C ILE A 42 3.77 -0.68 -0.76
N GLN A 43 4.65 -1.51 -0.21
CA GLN A 43 4.29 -2.69 0.56
C GLN A 43 5.11 -2.78 1.84
N ALA A 44 4.41 -2.98 2.95
CA ALA A 44 5.00 -3.42 4.19
C ALA A 44 5.20 -4.94 4.10
N GLY A 45 6.36 -5.41 4.57
CA GLY A 45 6.56 -6.84 4.75
C GLY A 45 5.61 -7.41 5.80
N PRO A 46 5.45 -8.74 5.83
CA PRO A 46 4.54 -9.41 6.74
C PRO A 46 5.08 -9.35 8.17
N GLY A 47 4.18 -9.50 9.13
CA GLY A 47 4.56 -9.69 10.53
C GLY A 47 4.80 -8.39 11.27
N ARG A 48 3.82 -7.48 11.20
CA ARG A 48 3.81 -6.20 11.92
C ARG A 48 4.89 -5.21 11.48
N GLN A 49 5.22 -5.20 10.20
CA GLN A 49 6.19 -4.23 9.68
C GLN A 49 5.49 -2.97 9.18
N CYS A 50 6.24 -1.87 9.22
CA CYS A 50 5.82 -0.63 8.60
C CYS A 50 6.82 -0.21 7.52
N VAL A 51 6.31 0.36 6.43
CA VAL A 51 7.14 1.06 5.44
C VAL A 51 6.63 2.47 5.26
N SER A 52 7.54 3.40 4.97
CA SER A 52 7.18 4.77 4.64
C SER A 52 7.71 5.16 3.27
N ASP A 53 6.98 6.03 2.58
CA ASP A 53 7.41 6.66 1.34
C ASP A 53 7.11 8.16 1.37
N SER A 54 7.77 8.92 0.49
CA SER A 54 7.65 10.36 0.41
C SER A 54 7.61 10.88 -1.03
N VAL A 55 6.83 11.93 -1.24
CA VAL A 55 6.62 12.57 -2.53
C VAL A 55 7.42 13.87 -2.60
N PHE A 56 8.54 13.85 -3.32
CA PHE A 56 9.35 15.06 -3.50
C PHE A 56 8.61 16.13 -4.31
N PHE A 57 8.03 15.76 -5.46
CA PHE A 57 7.26 16.66 -6.33
C PHE A 57 5.75 16.41 -6.22
N GLY A 58 4.99 17.45 -5.84
CA GLY A 58 3.52 17.39 -5.76
C GLY A 58 3.03 16.98 -4.37
N ARG A 59 1.81 16.49 -4.26
CA ARG A 59 1.22 15.96 -3.01
C ARG A 59 0.53 14.64 -3.27
N ILE A 60 0.41 13.80 -2.25
CA ILE A 60 -0.48 12.64 -2.27
C ILE A 60 -1.91 13.16 -2.43
N ARG A 61 -2.68 12.57 -3.33
CA ARG A 61 -4.04 12.99 -3.72
C ARG A 61 -5.10 12.01 -3.23
N SER A 62 -4.88 10.73 -3.45
CA SER A 62 -5.72 9.61 -3.04
C SER A 62 -4.82 8.49 -2.54
N VAL A 63 -5.35 7.66 -1.64
CA VAL A 63 -4.68 6.45 -1.15
C VAL A 63 -5.71 5.35 -1.05
N MET A 64 -5.31 4.15 -1.45
CA MET A 64 -6.07 2.91 -1.29
C MET A 64 -5.21 1.93 -0.50
N LEU A 65 -5.77 1.38 0.57
CA LEU A 65 -5.13 0.35 1.40
C LEU A 65 -5.54 -1.03 0.90
N CYS A 66 -4.57 -1.94 0.85
CA CYS A 66 -4.70 -3.20 0.13
C CYS A 66 -3.99 -4.33 0.91
N HIS A 67 -4.49 -5.56 0.74
CA HIS A 67 -4.07 -6.74 1.51
C HIS A 67 -3.99 -7.97 0.60
N GLY A 68 -3.01 -8.85 0.81
CA GLY A 68 -2.89 -10.09 0.05
C GLY A 68 -1.50 -10.72 0.13
N PRO A 69 -1.25 -11.83 -0.59
CA PRO A 69 0.06 -12.48 -0.58
C PRO A 69 1.17 -11.60 -1.17
N ASP A 70 2.43 -11.96 -0.90
CA ASP A 70 3.62 -11.32 -1.50
C ASP A 70 3.48 -11.27 -3.02
N VAL A 71 3.59 -10.07 -3.60
CA VAL A 71 3.66 -9.87 -5.04
C VAL A 71 5.00 -9.23 -5.41
N ASN A 72 6.10 -9.94 -5.12
CA ASN A 72 7.42 -9.57 -5.61
C ASN A 72 7.45 -9.39 -7.17
N PRO A 73 8.32 -8.50 -7.72
CA PRO A 73 7.89 -7.38 -8.54
C PRO A 73 8.35 -7.46 -10.01
N GLU A 74 8.03 -8.54 -10.73
CA GLU A 74 8.30 -8.63 -12.18
C GLU A 74 7.24 -7.91 -13.04
N GLY A 75 6.80 -6.73 -12.63
CA GLY A 75 5.97 -5.86 -13.49
C GLY A 75 4.52 -6.33 -13.72
N GLY A 76 3.96 -7.14 -12.83
CA GLY A 76 2.60 -7.65 -12.91
C GLY A 76 1.51 -6.72 -12.38
N SER A 77 1.20 -5.67 -13.14
CA SER A 77 -0.05 -4.87 -13.16
C SER A 77 -0.62 -4.28 -11.85
N PHE A 78 -0.51 -2.95 -11.71
CA PHE A 78 -1.57 -1.91 -11.55
C PHE A 78 -2.87 -2.17 -10.76
N ARG A 79 -3.05 -3.30 -10.09
CA ARG A 79 -4.35 -3.78 -9.59
C ARG A 79 -4.24 -4.67 -8.36
N TRP A 80 -3.17 -4.61 -7.57
CA TRP A 80 -3.11 -5.42 -6.33
C TRP A 80 -4.30 -5.10 -5.40
N CYS A 81 -4.70 -3.84 -5.37
CA CYS A 81 -5.88 -3.35 -4.68
C CYS A 81 -7.23 -3.65 -5.35
N ASP A 82 -7.20 -4.03 -6.63
CA ASP A 82 -8.36 -4.34 -7.47
C ASP A 82 -8.51 -5.86 -7.71
N GLN A 83 -7.62 -6.70 -7.17
CA GLN A 83 -7.76 -8.15 -7.33
C GLN A 83 -9.00 -8.62 -6.54
N PRO A 84 -10.03 -9.17 -7.22
CA PRO A 84 -11.14 -9.78 -6.50
C PRO A 84 -10.56 -10.93 -5.68
N HIS A 85 -10.80 -10.90 -4.37
CA HIS A 85 -10.47 -12.00 -3.48
C HIS A 85 -10.97 -13.30 -4.12
N ALA A 86 -10.05 -14.19 -4.50
CA ALA A 86 -10.42 -15.51 -5.00
C ALA A 86 -11.11 -16.25 -3.84
N THR A 87 -12.44 -16.22 -3.85
CA THR A 87 -13.25 -17.06 -2.96
C THR A 87 -13.15 -18.48 -3.48
N SER A 88 -12.34 -19.32 -2.82
CA SER A 88 -12.40 -20.78 -2.96
C SER A 88 -13.55 -21.35 -2.15
#